data_AF-A0AAU7G626-F1
#
_entry.id   AF-A0AAU7G626-F1
#
_cell.length_a   1.000
_cell.length_b   1.000
_cell.length_c   1.000
_cell.angle_alpha   90.00
_cell.angle_beta   90.00
_cell.angle_gamma   90.00
#
_symmetry.space_group_name_H-M   'P 1'
#
loop_
_entity.id
_entity.type
_entity.pdbx_description
1 polymer ?
#
loop_
_entity_poly.entity_id
_entity_poly.type
_entity_poly.pdbx_seq_one_letter_code
_entity_poly.pdbx_strand_id
1 'polypeptide(L)'
;MTGKELAHQHAVYSYGSLPLTLMYSPTATAAWEVYFGGEYLGLIEETHQEGALFPAFVARLPGEEETGDGTPARDWRIAVEVLAENAGL
;
A
#
# COMPACT_ATOMS: atom_id res chain seq x y z
N MET A 1 -7.99 12.38 24.02
CA MET A 1 -7.23 12.32 22.75
C MET A 1 -6.45 11.01 22.75
N THR A 2 -7.07 9.92 22.31
CA THR A 2 -6.40 8.62 22.19
C THR A 2 -5.80 8.56 20.80
N GLY A 3 -4.52 8.92 20.69
CA GLY A 3 -3.73 8.60 19.51
C GLY A 3 -3.82 7.10 19.28
N LYS A 4 -4.47 6.70 18.18
CA LYS A 4 -4.31 5.35 17.66
C LYS A 4 -2.87 5.25 17.18
N GLU A 5 -1.96 4.89 18.08
CA GLU A 5 -0.70 4.29 17.65
C GLU A 5 -1.10 2.99 16.94
N LEU A 6 -1.19 3.07 15.62
CA LEU A 6 -1.23 1.90 14.75
C LEU A 6 0.10 1.20 15.00
N ALA A 7 0.07 0.19 15.88
CA ALA A 7 1.21 -0.67 16.14
C ALA A 7 1.84 -1.04 14.80
N HIS A 8 3.14 -0.78 14.64
CA HIS A 8 3.89 -0.99 13.41
C HIS A 8 3.76 -2.45 12.94
N GLN A 9 2.70 -2.74 12.18
CA GLN A 9 2.45 -4.05 11.61
C GLN A 9 3.24 -4.13 10.32
N HIS A 10 4.34 -4.88 10.37
CA HIS A 10 5.06 -5.31 9.19
C HIS A 10 4.44 -6.64 8.74
N ALA A 11 3.99 -6.70 7.49
CA ALA A 11 3.53 -7.95 6.89
C ALA A 11 4.47 -8.29 5.75
N VAL A 12 5.17 -9.42 5.87
CA VAL A 12 6.05 -9.94 4.83
C VAL A 12 5.32 -11.07 4.12
N TYR A 13 5.17 -10.95 2.81
CA TYR A 13 4.62 -11.97 1.93
C TYR A 13 5.69 -12.42 0.94
N SER A 14 5.57 -13.62 0.39
CA SER A 14 6.46 -14.09 -0.69
C SER A 14 5.74 -13.98 -2.02
N TYR A 15 6.31 -13.27 -2.98
CA TYR A 15 5.86 -13.25 -4.38
C TYR A 15 7.02 -13.74 -5.26
N GLY A 16 6.89 -14.89 -5.92
CA GLY A 16 8.01 -15.50 -6.64
C GLY A 16 9.20 -15.88 -5.73
N SER A 17 10.43 -15.57 -6.14
CA SER A 17 11.68 -15.92 -5.42
C SER A 17 12.19 -14.81 -4.49
N LEU A 18 11.62 -13.61 -4.56
CA LEU A 18 12.01 -12.47 -3.72
C LEU A 18 10.91 -12.12 -2.71
N PRO A 19 11.28 -11.62 -1.52
CA PRO A 19 10.28 -11.22 -0.53
C PRO A 19 9.55 -9.96 -0.98
N LEU A 20 8.23 -10.00 -0.92
CA LEU A 20 7.34 -8.85 -1.00
C LEU A 20 7.09 -8.34 0.43
N THR A 21 7.49 -7.12 0.73
CA THR A 21 7.38 -6.55 2.08
C THR A 21 6.38 -5.40 2.06
N LEU A 22 5.38 -5.46 2.95
CA LEU A 22 4.47 -4.35 3.23
C LEU A 22 4.83 -3.74 4.59
N MET A 23 5.16 -2.45 4.58
CA MET A 23 5.52 -1.67 5.77
C MET A 23 4.53 -0.53 5.94
N TYR A 24 4.02 -0.31 7.16
CA TYR A 24 3.16 0.84 7.40
C TYR A 24 3.92 2.16 7.14
N SER A 25 3.34 3.06 6.35
CA SER A 25 3.98 4.32 6.00
C SER A 25 4.01 5.26 7.21
N PRO A 26 5.18 5.81 7.58
CA PRO A 26 5.27 6.77 8.68
C PRO A 26 4.77 8.17 8.29
N THR A 27 4.63 8.45 6.99
CA THR A 27 4.30 9.77 6.45
C THR A 27 2.85 9.87 5.97
N ALA A 28 2.22 8.76 5.61
CA ALA A 28 0.84 8.72 5.14
C ALA A 28 -0.11 8.07 6.18
N THR A 29 -1.30 8.64 6.33
CA THR A 29 -2.33 8.11 7.24
C THR A 29 -2.97 6.88 6.59
N ALA A 30 -2.99 5.75 7.30
CA ALA A 30 -3.59 4.49 6.85
C ALA A 30 -3.02 3.98 5.51
N ALA A 31 -1.69 3.93 5.39
CA ALA A 31 -1.04 3.47 4.17
C ALA A 31 0.10 2.48 4.43
N TRP A 32 0.43 1.67 3.42
CA TRP A 32 1.57 0.76 3.42
C TRP A 32 2.49 1.01 2.23
N GLU A 33 3.78 1.15 2.51
CA GLU A 33 4.84 1.09 1.51
C GLU A 33 5.07 -0.36 1.08
N VAL A 34 5.21 -0.57 -0.22
CA VAL A 34 5.41 -1.89 -0.83
C VAL A 34 6.83 -1.99 -1.37
N TYR A 35 7.52 -3.05 -1.00
CA TYR A 35 8.88 -3.33 -1.44
C TYR A 35 8.99 -4.73 -2.04
N PHE A 36 9.79 -4.90 -3.09
CA PHE A 36 10.12 -6.20 -3.66
C PHE A 36 11.62 -6.38 -3.77
N GLY A 37 12.17 -7.37 -3.07
CA GLY A 37 13.63 -7.59 -3.03
C GLY A 37 14.44 -6.42 -2.45
N GLY A 38 13.79 -5.49 -1.74
CA GLY A 38 14.39 -4.26 -1.21
C GLY A 38 14.13 -3.01 -2.05
N GLU A 39 13.60 -3.15 -3.26
CA GLU A 39 13.23 -2.03 -4.13
C GLU A 39 11.83 -1.51 -3.78
N TYR A 40 11.69 -0.19 -3.64
CA TYR A 40 10.42 0.46 -3.36
C TYR A 40 9.53 0.48 -4.62
N LEU A 41 8.33 -0.07 -4.50
CA LEU A 41 7.36 -0.16 -5.60
C LEU A 41 6.26 0.90 -5.55
N GLY A 42 6.08 1.56 -4.41
CA GLY A 42 5.02 2.54 -4.21
C GLY A 42 4.26 2.32 -2.90
N LEU A 43 3.10 2.97 -2.81
CA LEU A 43 2.31 3.05 -1.59
C LEU A 43 0.88 2.56 -1.85
N ILE A 44 0.33 1.78 -0.92
CA ILE A 44 -1.07 1.38 -0.90
C ILE A 44 -1.76 2.18 0.20
N GLU A 45 -2.71 3.01 -0.16
CA GLU A 45 -3.52 3.78 0.79
C GLU A 45 -4.85 3.06 1.06
N GLU A 46 -5.18 2.86 2.33
CA GLU A 46 -6.50 2.43 2.78
C GLU A 46 -7.42 3.65 2.93
N THR A 47 -8.48 3.67 2.14
CA THR A 47 -9.49 4.73 2.16
C THR A 47 -10.78 4.21 2.76
N HIS A 48 -11.31 4.93 3.76
CA HIS A 48 -12.58 4.64 4.38
C HIS A 48 -13.62 5.66 3.92
N GLN A 49 -14.55 5.22 3.07
CA GLN A 49 -15.70 6.04 2.71
C GLN A 49 -16.82 5.89 3.74
N GLU A 50 -17.47 6.99 4.08
CA GLU A 50 -18.58 6.99 5.03
C GLU A 50 -19.74 6.13 4.50
N GLY A 51 -20.23 5.20 5.33
CA GLY A 51 -21.27 4.25 4.96
C GLY A 51 -20.79 3.00 4.21
N ALA A 52 -19.49 2.89 3.89
CA ALA A 52 -18.94 1.67 3.30
C ALA A 52 -18.72 0.58 4.35
N LEU A 53 -19.09 -0.66 4.02
CA LEU A 53 -18.91 -1.83 4.89
C LEU A 53 -17.46 -2.33 4.93
N PHE A 54 -16.68 -2.01 3.91
CA PHE A 54 -15.29 -2.45 3.74
C PHE A 54 -14.43 -1.27 3.30
N PRO A 55 -13.14 -1.26 3.67
CA PRO A 55 -12.21 -0.28 3.14
C PRO A 55 -11.99 -0.46 1.64
N ALA A 56 -11.70 0.65 0.96
CA ALA A 56 -11.20 0.64 -0.42
C ALA A 56 -9.70 0.93 -0.40
N PHE A 57 -8.97 0.48 -1.41
CA PHE A 57 -7.52 0.64 -1.49
C PHE A 57 -7.14 1.46 -2.72
N VAL A 58 -6.04 2.19 -2.65
CA VAL A 58 -5.50 2.95 -3.79
C VAL A 58 -4.03 2.64 -3.90
N ALA A 59 -3.59 2.16 -5.06
CA ALA A 59 -2.18 2.02 -5.39
C ALA A 59 -1.64 3.36 -5.90
N ARG A 60 -0.58 3.85 -5.28
CA ARG A 60 0.12 5.08 -5.66
C ARG A 60 1.53 4.71 -6.09
N LEU A 61 1.90 5.09 -7.31
CA LEU A 61 3.23 4.84 -7.83
C LEU A 61 4.27 5.73 -7.14
N PRO A 62 5.57 5.36 -7.21
CA PRO A 62 6.63 6.20 -6.69
C PRO A 62 6.60 7.61 -7.30
N GLY A 63 6.52 8.63 -6.45
CA GLY A 63 6.40 10.04 -6.84
C GLY A 63 4.96 10.56 -6.98
N GLU A 64 3.95 9.68 -6.93
CA GLU A 64 2.53 10.03 -6.99
C GLU A 64 1.86 10.09 -5.61
N GLU A 65 2.63 9.92 -4.53
CA GLU A 65 2.11 9.79 -3.17
C GLU A 65 1.35 11.04 -2.70
N GLU A 66 1.80 12.23 -3.14
CA GLU A 66 1.21 13.52 -2.71
C GLU A 66 0.28 14.16 -3.75
N THR A 67 0.37 13.76 -5.03
CA THR A 67 -0.25 14.50 -6.14
C THR A 67 -0.96 13.64 -7.19
N GLY A 68 -0.78 12.32 -7.18
CA GLY A 68 -1.47 11.43 -8.11
C GLY A 68 -2.89 11.12 -7.66
N ASP A 69 -3.78 10.86 -8.62
CA ASP A 69 -5.11 10.33 -8.33
C ASP A 69 -5.04 8.88 -7.81
N GLY A 70 -3.93 8.17 -8.10
CA GLY A 70 -3.72 6.77 -7.77
C GLY A 70 -4.63 5.83 -8.56
N THR A 71 -4.33 4.53 -8.50
CA THR A 71 -5.16 3.49 -9.13
C THR A 71 -6.03 2.82 -8.07
N PRO A 72 -7.36 2.99 -8.12
CA PRO A 72 -8.26 2.39 -7.15
C PRO A 72 -8.28 0.86 -7.27
N ALA A 73 -8.30 0.18 -6.13
CA ALA A 73 -8.32 -1.26 -6.00
C ALA A 73 -9.32 -1.69 -4.92
N ARG A 74 -10.06 -2.77 -5.20
CA ARG A 74 -11.04 -3.34 -4.27
C ARG A 74 -10.42 -4.16 -3.12
N ASP A 75 -9.16 -4.54 -3.26
CA ASP A 75 -8.40 -5.34 -2.29
C ASP A 75 -6.93 -4.89 -2.37
N TRP A 76 -6.24 -4.86 -1.22
CA TRP A 76 -4.84 -4.47 -1.15
C TRP A 76 -3.92 -5.36 -1.99
N ARG A 77 -4.26 -6.64 -2.21
CA ARG A 77 -3.48 -7.54 -3.08
C ARG A 77 -3.52 -7.10 -4.54
N ILE A 78 -4.66 -6.58 -4.99
CA ILE A 78 -4.78 -6.03 -6.35
C ILE A 78 -3.99 -4.72 -6.44
N ALA A 79 -3.99 -3.91 -5.38
CA ALA A 79 -3.14 -2.73 -5.34
C ALA A 79 -1.64 -3.10 -5.43
N VAL A 80 -1.20 -4.16 -4.75
CA VAL A 80 0.16 -4.72 -4.90
C VAL A 80 0.43 -5.14 -6.34
N GLU A 81 -0.50 -5.87 -6.98
CA GLU A 81 -0.34 -6.33 -8.37
C GLU A 81 -0.16 -5.15 -9.33
N VAL A 82 -0.91 -4.06 -9.16
CA VAL A 82 -0.73 -2.84 -9.96
C VAL A 82 0.67 -2.24 -9.80
N LEU A 83 1.18 -2.16 -8.56
CA LEU A 83 2.53 -1.66 -8.30
C LEU A 83 3.60 -2.58 -8.90
N ALA A 84 3.42 -3.90 -8.80
CA ALA A 84 4.32 -4.88 -9.37
C ALA A 84 4.35 -4.83 -10.90
N GLU A 85 3.19 -4.77 -11.56
CA GLU A 85 3.07 -4.66 -13.01
C GLU A 85 3.74 -3.38 -13.53
N ASN A 86 3.56 -2.24 -12.84
CA ASN A 86 4.20 -0.99 -13.20
C ASN A 86 5.74 -1.05 -13.08
N ALA A 87 6.24 -1.79 -12.09
CA ALA A 87 7.67 -2.04 -11.90
C ALA A 87 8.24 -3.11 -12.87
N GLY A 88 7.40 -3.74 -13.71
CA GLY A 88 7.81 -4.76 -14.68
C GLY A 88 8.08 -6.13 -14.06
N LEU A 89 7.42 -6.46 -12.95
CA LEU A 89 7.55 -7.71 -12.20
C LEU A 89 6.49 -8.75 -12.57
#